data_AF-X1JCK2-F1
#
_entry.id   AF-X1JCK2-F1
#
_cell.length_a   1.000
_cell.length_b   1.000
_cell.length_c   1.000
_cell.angle_alpha   90.00
_cell.angle_beta   90.00
_cell.angle_gamma   90.00
#
_symmetry.space_group_name_H-M   'P 1'
#
loop_
_entity.id
_entity.type
_entity.pdbx_description
1 polymer ?
#
loop_
_entity_poly.entity_id
_entity_poly.type
_entity_poly.pdbx_seq_one_letter_code
_entity_poly.pdbx_strand_id
1 'polypeptide(L)'
;SLKIAKDLEEKLEECELIPIAKVWEDDDLASSSEKVGFIFPLYYAGLPKIVYDFLSKIELGKSKYFFAVITNAGDINNTPLQQIETILN
;
A
#
# COMPACT_ATOMS: atom_id res chain seq x y z
N SER A 1 10.32 4.57 -2.78
CA SER A 1 9.11 3.77 -3.07
C SER A 1 8.85 3.54 -4.54
N LEU A 2 8.66 4.56 -5.39
CA LEU A 2 8.26 4.35 -6.80
C LEU A 2 9.20 3.42 -7.60
N LYS A 3 10.52 3.58 -7.44
CA LYS A 3 11.49 2.67 -8.08
C LYS A 3 11.28 1.22 -7.63
N ILE A 4 11.13 0.98 -6.33
CA ILE A 4 10.84 -0.35 -5.78
C ILE A 4 9.52 -0.91 -6.32
N ALA A 5 8.48 -0.09 -6.44
CA ALA A 5 7.20 -0.52 -6.99
C ALA A 5 7.33 -1.00 -8.45
N LYS A 6 8.06 -0.25 -9.28
CA LYS A 6 8.36 -0.64 -10.67
C LYS A 6 9.24 -1.89 -10.75
N ASP A 7 10.25 -1.99 -9.88
CA ASP A 7 11.14 -3.16 -9.84
C ASP A 7 10.42 -4.44 -9.40
N LEU A 8 9.35 -4.31 -8.59
CA LEU A 8 8.48 -5.42 -8.24
C LEU A 8 7.52 -5.77 -9.37
N GLU A 9 6.91 -4.77 -10.02
CA GLU A 9 6.06 -4.96 -11.20
C GLU A 9 6.78 -5.74 -12.30
N GLU A 10 8.05 -5.41 -12.58
CA GLU A 10 8.86 -6.12 -13.59
C GLU A 10 9.17 -7.59 -13.23
N LYS A 11 9.10 -7.96 -11.94
CA LYS A 11 9.47 -9.30 -11.44
C LYS A 11 8.28 -10.18 -11.10
N LEU A 12 7.13 -9.59 -10.86
CA LEU A 12 5.90 -10.29 -10.50
C LEU A 12 5.10 -10.57 -11.78
N GLU A 13 4.76 -11.84 -11.99
CA GLU A 13 3.85 -12.23 -13.07
C GLU A 13 2.42 -11.73 -12.77
N GLU A 14 1.67 -11.36 -13.82
CA GLU A 14 0.28 -10.90 -13.71
C GLU A 14 0.09 -9.74 -12.70
N CYS A 15 1.00 -8.77 -12.74
CA CYS A 15 1.02 -7.62 -11.84
C CYS A 15 0.55 -6.35 -12.56
N GLU A 16 -0.30 -5.58 -11.88
CA GLU A 16 -0.68 -4.23 -12.29
C GLU A 16 -0.18 -3.22 -11.24
N LEU A 17 0.58 -2.21 -11.68
CA LEU A 17 1.01 -1.11 -10.81
C LEU A 17 0.02 0.07 -10.86
N ILE A 18 -0.74 0.25 -9.78
CA ILE A 18 -1.69 1.36 -9.63
C ILE A 18 -1.11 2.43 -8.69
N PRO A 19 -0.88 3.68 -9.16
CA PRO A 19 -0.45 4.76 -8.28
C PRO A 19 -1.59 5.19 -7.34
N ILE A 20 -1.41 5.02 -6.02
CA ILE A 20 -2.40 5.42 -5.00
C ILE A 20 -2.86 6.88 -5.20
N ALA A 21 -1.94 7.79 -5.51
CA ALA A 21 -2.23 9.21 -5.72
C ALA A 21 -3.21 9.49 -6.88
N LYS A 22 -3.48 8.52 -7.77
CA LYS A 22 -4.45 8.65 -8.86
C LYS A 22 -5.86 8.18 -8.50
N VAL A 23 -6.01 7.37 -7.45
CA VAL A 23 -7.26 6.65 -7.15
C VAL A 23 -7.76 6.84 -5.72
N TRP A 24 -6.97 7.46 -4.83
CA TRP A 24 -7.33 7.59 -3.39
C TRP A 24 -8.59 8.41 -3.09
N GLU A 25 -9.07 9.18 -4.06
CA GLU A 25 -10.31 9.94 -3.99
C GLU A 25 -11.50 9.21 -4.62
N ASP A 26 -11.28 8.05 -5.26
CA ASP A 26 -12.35 7.27 -5.86
C ASP A 26 -13.31 6.76 -4.76
N ASP A 27 -14.61 6.84 -5.04
CA ASP A 27 -15.65 6.42 -4.10
C ASP A 27 -15.72 4.90 -3.95
N ASP A 28 -15.49 4.16 -5.05
CA ASP A 28 -15.58 2.69 -5.11
C ASP A 28 -14.19 2.05 -5.23
N LEU A 29 -13.39 2.20 -4.18
CA LEU A 29 -12.07 1.57 -4.10
C LEU A 29 -12.20 0.09 -3.72
N ALA A 30 -12.17 -0.81 -4.70
CA ALA A 30 -12.16 -2.25 -4.47
C ALA A 30 -11.08 -2.96 -5.29
N SER A 31 -10.35 -3.89 -4.65
CA SER A 31 -9.40 -4.75 -5.36
C SER A 31 -10.04 -6.08 -5.78
N SER A 32 -9.86 -6.45 -7.04
CA SER A 32 -10.21 -7.79 -7.56
C SER A 32 -9.07 -8.80 -7.46
N SER A 33 -7.89 -8.38 -7.02
CA SER A 33 -6.66 -9.20 -7.00
C SER A 33 -6.60 -10.11 -5.77
N GLU A 34 -6.15 -11.35 -5.97
CA GLU A 34 -5.92 -12.28 -4.86
C GLU A 34 -4.75 -11.87 -3.96
N LYS A 35 -3.80 -11.08 -4.50
CA LYS A 35 -2.60 -10.59 -3.81
C LYS A 35 -2.53 -9.07 -3.99
N VAL A 36 -2.38 -8.33 -2.90
CA VAL A 36 -2.32 -6.86 -2.93
C VAL A 36 -1.06 -6.35 -2.24
N GLY A 37 -0.31 -5.47 -2.89
CA GLY A 37 0.91 -4.86 -2.35
C GLY A 37 0.77 -3.35 -2.18
N PHE A 38 1.10 -2.83 -0.98
CA PHE A 38 1.12 -1.40 -0.71
C PHE A 38 2.57 -0.92 -0.60
N ILE A 39 3.01 -0.04 -1.50
CA ILE A 39 4.40 0.46 -1.54
C ILE A 39 4.42 1.97 -1.37
N PHE A 40 4.99 2.46 -0.28
CA PHE A 40 5.00 3.88 0.06
C PHE A 40 6.20 4.26 0.95
N PRO A 41 6.56 5.54 1.08
CA PRO A 41 7.65 5.95 1.95
C PRO A 41 7.16 6.09 3.39
N LEU A 42 8.05 5.86 4.36
CA LEU A 42 7.81 6.34 5.72
C LEU A 42 7.69 7.87 5.67
N TYR A 43 6.65 8.42 6.30
CA TYR A 43 6.45 9.87 6.37
C TYR A 43 6.22 10.28 7.82
N TYR A 44 7.14 11.07 8.38
CA TYR A 44 7.09 11.57 9.75
C TYR A 44 6.70 10.49 10.78
N ALA A 45 7.42 9.36 10.76
CA ALA A 45 7.19 8.21 11.64
C ALA A 45 5.88 7.42 11.40
N GLY A 46 5.17 7.60 10.29
CA GLY A 46 3.98 6.82 9.98
C GLY A 46 3.63 6.76 8.50
N LEU A 47 2.36 6.48 8.23
CA LEU A 47 1.77 6.51 6.90
C LEU A 47 1.73 7.96 6.35
N PRO A 48 2.07 8.17 5.07
CA PRO A 48 1.65 9.39 4.37
C PRO A 48 0.13 9.53 4.43
N LYS A 49 -0.39 10.75 4.59
CA LYS A 49 -1.84 10.99 4.70
C LYS A 49 -2.65 10.37 3.56
N ILE A 50 -2.20 10.52 2.31
CA ILE A 50 -2.86 9.93 1.12
C ILE A 50 -2.96 8.40 1.23
N VAL A 51 -1.94 7.74 1.80
CA VAL A 51 -1.96 6.29 1.99
C VAL A 51 -2.93 5.90 3.10
N TYR A 52 -2.94 6.63 4.22
CA TYR A 52 -3.90 6.40 5.30
C TYR A 52 -5.35 6.53 4.80
N ASP A 53 -5.66 7.60 4.07
CA ASP A 53 -7.00 7.86 3.54
C ASP A 53 -7.43 6.77 2.54
N PHE A 54 -6.50 6.31 1.68
CA PHE A 54 -6.75 5.20 0.76
C PHE A 54 -7.01 3.88 1.49
N LEU A 55 -6.15 3.51 2.44
CA LEU A 55 -6.27 2.25 3.19
C LEU A 55 -7.56 2.19 4.02
N SER A 56 -8.04 3.34 4.48
CA SER A 56 -9.29 3.43 5.25
C SER A 56 -10.55 3.22 4.39
N LYS A 57 -10.43 3.18 3.05
CA LYS A 57 -11.54 3.04 2.10
C LYS A 57 -11.47 1.76 1.27
N ILE A 58 -10.27 1.25 0.99
CA ILE A 58 -10.07 0.13 0.06
C ILE A 58 -10.75 -1.16 0.54
N GLU A 59 -11.62 -1.72 -0.29
CA GLU A 59 -12.18 -3.04 -0.07
C GLU A 59 -11.26 -4.14 -0.61
N LEU A 60 -10.89 -5.06 0.28
CA LEU A 60 -10.00 -6.19 -0.03
C LEU A 60 -10.71 -7.54 0.00
N GLY A 61 -12.03 -7.58 -0.15
CA GLY A 61 -12.86 -8.78 0.08
C GLY A 61 -12.51 -10.02 -0.76
N LYS A 62 -11.80 -9.86 -1.88
CA LYS A 62 -11.29 -10.97 -2.71
C LYS A 62 -9.82 -11.31 -2.46
N SER A 63 -9.12 -10.50 -1.68
CA SER A 63 -7.70 -10.69 -1.39
C SER A 63 -7.49 -11.83 -0.41
N LYS A 64 -6.56 -12.73 -0.72
CA LYS A 64 -6.11 -13.81 0.17
C LYS A 64 -4.96 -13.37 1.07
N TYR A 65 -4.18 -12.39 0.60
CA TYR A 65 -3.02 -11.87 1.29
C TYR A 65 -2.67 -10.47 0.79
N PHE A 66 -2.29 -9.60 1.71
CA PHE A 66 -1.70 -8.30 1.40
C PHE A 66 -0.34 -8.14 2.09
N PHE A 67 0.53 -7.33 1.48
CA PHE A 67 1.82 -6.96 2.04
C PHE A 67 2.07 -5.47 1.90
N ALA A 68 2.98 -4.95 2.71
CA ALA A 68 3.44 -3.57 2.61
C ALA A 68 4.97 -3.49 2.49
N VAL A 69 5.45 -2.60 1.63
CA VAL A 69 6.88 -2.26 1.49
C VAL A 69 7.05 -0.78 1.81
N ILE A 70 7.67 -0.51 2.95
CA ILE A 70 7.91 0.85 3.44
C ILE A 70 9.37 1.20 3.20
N THR A 71 9.64 2.17 2.32
CA THR A 71 11.00 2.69 2.19
C THR A 71 11.24 3.78 3.22
N ASN A 72 12.26 3.62 4.05
CA ASN A 72 12.69 4.60 5.05
C ASN A 72 14.12 5.07 4.75
N ALA A 73 14.52 6.20 5.33
CA ALA A 73 15.86 6.77 5.18
C ALA A 73 16.82 6.31 6.30
N GLY A 74 16.67 5.06 6.78
CA GLY A 74 17.44 4.50 7.89
C GLY A 74 16.69 4.51 9.24
N ASP A 75 15.46 5.01 9.28
CA ASP A 75 14.61 4.94 10.47
C ASP A 75 14.09 3.51 10.69
N ILE A 76 14.40 2.96 11.86
CA ILE A 76 13.82 1.70 12.34
C ILE A 76 12.56 2.04 13.11
N ASN A 77 11.44 2.14 12.38
CA ASN A 77 10.14 2.40 12.98
C ASN A 77 9.08 1.43 12.46
N ASN A 78 8.37 0.77 13.39
CA ASN A 78 7.31 -0.18 13.10
C ASN A 78 5.89 0.42 13.10
N THR A 79 5.75 1.69 13.52
CA THR A 79 4.46 2.40 13.53
C THR A 79 3.66 2.31 12.22
N PRO A 80 4.23 2.50 11.01
CA PRO A 80 3.42 2.37 9.79
C PRO A 80 2.82 0.97 9.59
N LEU A 81 3.50 -0.09 10.04
CA LEU A 81 2.97 -1.45 9.97
C LEU A 81 1.84 -1.65 10.98
N GLN A 82 1.99 -1.15 12.20
CA GLN A 82 0.92 -1.15 13.21
C GLN A 82 -0.33 -0.37 12.75
N GLN A 83 -0.13 0.76 12.05
CA GLN A 83 -1.21 1.53 11.47
C GLN A 83 -1.95 0.73 10.40
N ILE A 84 -1.24 0.05 9.48
CA ILE A 84 -1.88 -0.81 8.47
C ILE A 84 -2.68 -1.94 9.15
N GLU A 85 -2.09 -2.60 10.15
CA GLU A 85 -2.74 -3.68 10.89
C GLU A 85 -4.04 -3.21 11.56
N THR A 86 -4.05 -1.99 12.11
CA THR A 86 -5.26 -1.40 12.73
C THR A 86 -6.32 -0.99 11.71
N ILE A 87 -5.92 -0.64 10.48
CA ILE A 87 -6.85 -0.15 9.44
C ILE A 87 -7.48 -1.32 8.67
N LEU A 88 -6.71 -2.39 8.43
CA LEU A 88 -7.11 -3.48 7.54
C LEU A 88 -7.56 -4.78 8.25
N ASN A 89 -7.36 -4.90 9.57
CA ASN A 89 -7.90 -6.00 10.39
C ASN A 89 -9.03 -5.51 11.31
#